data_AF-A0A4U3AZ91-F1
#
_entry.id   AF-A0A4U3AZ91-F1
#
_cell.length_a   1.000
_cell.length_b   1.000
_cell.length_c   1.000
_cell.angle_alpha   90.00
_cell.angle_beta   90.00
_cell.angle_gamma   90.00
#
_symmetry.space_group_name_H-M   'P 1'
#
loop_
_entity.id
_entity.type
_entity.pdbx_description
1 polymer ?
#
loop_
_entity_poly.entity_id
_entity_poly.type
_entity_poly.pdbx_seq_one_letter_code
_entity_poly.pdbx_strand_id
1 'polypeptide(L)' 'IELVDERLFRCHQSYIVNTKQLSSYDAKQKMIVLKSGKRIPVSRRLVSKVRNILKGEM' A
#
# COMPACT_ATOMS: atom_id res chain seq x y z
N ILE A 1 16.63 12.99 0.53
CA ILE A 1 15.44 12.50 -0.21
C ILE A 1 14.30 13.37 0.26
N GLU A 2 13.81 14.27 -0.57
CA GLU A 2 12.67 15.14 -0.22
C GLU A 2 11.46 14.26 0.15
N LEU A 3 10.83 14.56 1.28
CA LEU A 3 9.57 13.95 1.71
C LEU A 3 8.46 14.51 0.82
N VAL A 4 8.24 13.86 -0.32
CA VAL A 4 7.32 14.33 -1.37
C VAL A 4 5.88 14.44 -0.86
N ASP A 5 5.42 13.52 -0.01
CA ASP A 5 4.17 13.57 0.77
C ASP A 5 4.10 12.32 1.68
N GLU A 6 3.71 12.44 2.95
CA GLU A 6 3.50 11.30 3.87
C GLU A 6 2.39 10.35 3.40
N ARG A 7 1.49 10.83 2.53
CA ARG A 7 0.43 10.04 1.92
C ARG A 7 0.94 9.09 0.84
N LEU A 8 2.14 9.30 0.32
CA LEU A 8 2.70 8.47 -0.74
C LEU A 8 3.52 7.33 -0.14
N PHE A 9 3.02 6.11 -0.33
CA PHE A 9 3.68 4.90 0.13
C PHE A 9 4.18 4.07 -1.05
N ARG A 10 5.48 3.78 -1.07
CA ARG A 10 6.07 2.83 -2.04
C ARG A 10 5.76 1.41 -1.59
N CYS A 11 4.80 0.75 -2.23
CA CYS A 11 4.40 -0.63 -1.92
C CYS A 11 5.15 -1.69 -2.75
N HIS A 12 5.78 -1.28 -3.86
CA HIS A 12 6.57 -2.13 -4.75
C HIS A 12 7.71 -1.33 -5.39
N GLN A 13 8.69 -2.00 -6.01
CA GLN A 13 9.76 -1.29 -6.73
C GLN A 13 9.21 -0.41 -7.87
N SER A 14 8.13 -0.84 -8.52
CA SER A 14 7.49 -0.17 -9.67
C SER A 14 6.23 0.63 -9.30
N TYR A 15 5.81 0.63 -8.03
CA TYR A 15 4.52 1.22 -7.63
C TYR A 15 4.63 2.09 -6.37
N ILE A 16 4.02 3.26 -6.45
CA ILE A 16 3.76 4.17 -5.33
C ILE A 16 2.25 4.38 -5.28
N VAL A 17 1.68 4.28 -4.09
CA VAL A 17 0.24 4.37 -3.86
C VAL A 17 -0.08 5.46 -2.84
N ASN A 18 -1.22 6.10 -3.01
CA ASN A 18 -1.74 7.03 -2.01
C ASN A 18 -2.41 6.23 -0.89
N THR A 19 -1.93 6.38 0.35
CA THR A 19 -2.45 5.67 1.53
C THR A 19 -3.93 5.97 1.80
N LYS A 20 -4.41 7.18 1.47
CA LYS A 20 -5.83 7.56 1.61
C LYS A 20 -6.76 6.83 0.65
N GLN A 21 -6.22 6.24 -0.41
CA GLN A 21 -6.96 5.50 -1.43
C GLN A 21 -6.94 3.99 -1.17
N LEU A 22 -6.22 3.52 -0.16
CA LEU A 22 -6.23 2.12 0.25
C LEU A 22 -7.62 1.74 0.78
N SER A 23 -8.12 0.58 0.37
CA SER A 23 -9.38 0.02 0.86
C SER A 23 -9.14 -1.25 1.65
N SER A 24 -8.40 -2.20 1.11
CA SER A 24 -8.11 -3.47 1.77
C SER A 24 -6.84 -4.12 1.21
N TYR A 25 -6.41 -5.22 1.82
CA TYR A 25 -5.29 -6.03 1.35
C TYR A 25 -5.74 -7.48 1.17
N ASP A 26 -5.59 -7.97 -0.05
CA ASP A 26 -5.80 -9.38 -0.39
C ASP A 26 -4.54 -10.17 -0.03
N ALA A 27 -4.61 -10.91 1.08
CA ALA A 27 -3.50 -11.73 1.56
C ALA A 27 -3.21 -12.96 0.68
N LYS A 28 -4.20 -13.46 -0.07
CA LYS A 28 -4.04 -14.63 -0.95
C LYS A 28 -3.23 -14.25 -2.18
N GLN A 29 -3.55 -13.11 -2.78
CA GLN A 29 -2.85 -12.62 -3.98
C GLN A 29 -1.70 -11.65 -3.68
N LYS A 30 -1.54 -11.21 -2.42
CA LYS A 30 -0.57 -10.20 -1.99
C LYS A 30 -0.73 -8.87 -2.72
N MET A 31 -1.99 -8.46 -2.85
CA MET A 31 -2.40 -7.27 -3.61
C MET A 31 -3.08 -6.27 -2.67
N ILE A 32 -2.76 -5.00 -2.82
CA ILE A 32 -3.57 -3.91 -2.28
C ILE A 32 -4.79 -3.73 -3.18
N VAL A 33 -5.95 -3.52 -2.57
CA VAL A 33 -7.17 -3.07 -3.25
C VAL A 33 -7.40 -1.61 -2.92
N LEU A 34 -7.50 -0.77 -3.94
CA LEU A 34 -7.84 0.65 -3.80
C LEU A 34 -9.36 0.84 -3.71
N LYS A 35 -9.79 2.02 -3.24
CA LYS A 35 -11.22 2.41 -3.22
C LYS A 35 -11.88 2.37 -4.59
N SER A 36 -11.11 2.54 -5.66
CA SER A 36 -11.57 2.39 -7.04
C SER A 36 -11.75 0.93 -7.49
N GLY A 37 -11.42 -0.06 -6.66
CA GLY A 37 -11.41 -1.49 -7.01
C GLY A 37 -10.13 -1.96 -7.72
N LYS A 38 -9.25 -1.04 -8.13
CA LYS A 38 -7.95 -1.39 -8.74
C LYS A 38 -7.07 -2.17 -7.77
N ARG A 39 -6.33 -3.13 -8.31
CA ARG A 39 -5.42 -4.00 -7.54
C ARG A 39 -3.97 -3.70 -7.87
N ILE A 40 -3.13 -3.59 -6.84
CA ILE A 40 -1.71 -3.26 -7.00
C ILE A 40 -0.85 -4.29 -6.26
N PRO A 41 0.17 -4.87 -6.92
CA PRO A 41 1.05 -5.85 -6.29
C PRO A 41 1.92 -5.21 -5.22
N VAL A 42 2.13 -5.95 -4.13
CA VAL A 42 3.00 -5.54 -3.03
C VAL A 42 4.24 -6.41 -2.99
N SER A 43 5.41 -5.80 -2.83
CA SER A 43 6.64 -6.56 -2.62
C SER A 43 6.55 -7.32 -1.29
N ARG A 44 6.98 -8.59 -1.27
CA ARG A 44 6.92 -9.47 -0.08
C ARG A 44 7.42 -8.79 1.21
N ARG A 45 8.54 -8.06 1.13
CA ARG A 45 9.15 -7.31 2.24
C ARG A 45 8.31 -6.15 2.80
N LEU A 46 7.35 -5.63 2.03
CA LEU A 46 6.51 -4.49 2.39
C LEU A 46 5.11 -4.88 2.86
N VAL A 47 4.76 -6.17 2.81
CA VAL A 47 3.44 -6.67 3.21
C VAL A 47 3.11 -6.34 4.67
N SER A 48 4.08 -6.49 5.58
CA SER A 48 3.89 -6.14 6.99
C SER A 48 3.53 -4.65 7.15
N LYS A 49 4.27 -3.79 6.45
CA LYS A 49 4.06 -2.34 6.48
C LYS A 49 2.68 -1.95 5.93
N VAL A 50 2.24 -2.57 4.82
CA VAL A 50 0.90 -2.35 4.26
C VAL A 50 -0.20 -2.72 5.26
N ARG A 51 -0.02 -3.82 6.00
CA ARG A 51 -0.99 -4.24 7.02
C ARG A 51 -1.07 -3.23 8.17
N ASN A 52 0.05 -2.69 8.63
CA ASN A 52 0.07 -1.67 9.69
C ASN A 52 -0.61 -0.38 9.22
N ILE A 53 -0.35 0.05 7.97
CA ILE A 53 -1.01 1.23 7.37
C ILE A 53 -2.54 1.03 7.35
N LEU A 54 -3.01 -0.15 6.97
CA LEU A 54 -4.46 -0.45 6.93
C LEU A 54 -5.10 -0.53 8.32
N LYS A 55 -4.34 -0.86 9.35
CA LYS A 55 -4.81 -0.85 10.74
C LYS A 55 -4.81 0.55 11.37
N GLY A 56 -4.22 1.55 10.69
CA GLY A 56 -4.03 2.89 11.25
C GLY A 56 -2.92 2.96 12.31
N GLU A 57 -2.04 1.95 12.38
CA GLU A 57 -0.90 1.88 13.31
C GLU A 57 0.35 2.51 12.69
N MET A 58 0.23 3.75 12.17
CA MET A 58 1.31 4.45 11.48
C MET A 58 1.86 5.62 12.31
#